data_AF-A0A7X6Z4U1-F1
#
_entry.id   AF-A0A7X6Z4U1-F1
#
_cell.length_a   1.000
_cell.length_b   1.000
_cell.length_c   1.000
_cell.angle_alpha   90.00
_cell.angle_beta   90.00
_cell.angle_gamma   90.00
#
_symmetry.space_group_name_H-M   'P 1'
#
loop_
_entity.id
_entity.type
_entity.pdbx_description
1 polymer ?
#
loop_
_entity_poly.entity_id
_entity_poly.type
_entity_poly.pdbx_seq_one_letter_code
_entity_poly.pdbx_strand_id
1 'polypeptide(L)'
;MDRIRRAARSLRRWMLRKEADPERALKAFNRKFNAKFYSRSGNELCWSRWFFPLLTTHASLRRIDAYMQQYQRYIVTGRHNKASFSRVPYSMLKQCGYRPLVSAYYRKPASQEND
;
A
#
# COMPACT_ATOMS: atom_id res chain seq x y z
N MET A 1 -11.18 5.70 -4.31
CA MET A 1 -9.74 5.90 -4.58
C MET A 1 -9.16 7.18 -3.97
N ASP A 2 -9.95 8.23 -3.79
CA ASP A 2 -9.46 9.56 -3.33
C ASP A 2 -8.63 9.59 -2.06
N ARG A 3 -8.84 8.67 -1.12
CA ARG A 3 -8.06 8.59 0.12
C ARG A 3 -6.58 8.31 -0.14
N ILE A 4 -6.26 7.42 -1.09
CA ILE A 4 -4.88 7.08 -1.48
C ILE A 4 -4.21 8.31 -2.11
N ARG A 5 -4.90 8.93 -3.08
CA ARG A 5 -4.45 10.16 -3.75
C ARG A 5 -4.20 11.30 -2.77
N ARG A 6 -5.16 11.60 -1.89
CA ARG A 6 -5.04 12.66 -0.89
C ARG A 6 -3.89 12.41 0.09
N ALA A 7 -3.75 11.18 0.57
CA ALA A 7 -2.64 10.80 1.45
C ALA A 7 -1.28 10.98 0.76
N ALA A 8 -1.15 10.51 -0.48
CA ALA A 8 0.10 10.63 -1.25
C ALA A 8 0.48 12.09 -1.52
N ARG A 9 -0.48 12.93 -1.93
CA ARG A 9 -0.24 14.37 -2.13
C ARG A 9 0.16 15.08 -0.85
N SER A 10 -0.55 14.80 0.25
CA SER A 10 -0.22 15.37 1.56
C SER A 10 1.19 14.98 2.00
N LEU A 11 1.53 13.70 1.86
CA LEU A 11 2.83 13.18 2.26
C LEU A 11 3.97 13.70 1.38
N ARG A 12 3.77 13.83 0.07
CA ARG A 12 4.74 14.47 -0.82
C ARG A 12 4.99 15.92 -0.42
N ARG A 13 3.94 16.70 -0.14
CA ARG A 13 4.11 18.10 0.32
C ARG A 13 4.88 18.18 1.62
N TRP A 14 4.60 17.28 2.57
CA TRP A 14 5.36 17.17 3.80
C TRP A 14 6.83 16.81 3.53
N MET A 15 7.07 15.83 2.67
CA MET A 15 8.42 15.37 2.29
C MET A 15 9.23 16.50 1.68
N LEU A 16 8.67 17.25 0.73
CA LEU A 16 9.34 18.40 0.10
C LEU A 16 9.61 19.52 1.11
N ARG A 17 8.65 19.83 1.98
CA ARG A 17 8.79 20.90 2.99
C ARG A 17 9.83 20.57 4.06
N LYS A 18 10.02 19.29 4.37
CA LYS A 18 10.95 18.81 5.40
C LYS A 18 12.23 18.24 4.84
N GLU A 19 12.42 18.33 3.52
CA GLU A 19 13.55 17.73 2.79
C GLU A 19 13.78 16.27 3.20
N ALA A 20 12.67 15.56 3.46
CA ALA A 20 12.72 14.21 3.96
C ALA A 20 13.08 13.25 2.83
N ASP A 21 13.87 12.24 3.16
CA ASP A 21 14.23 11.16 2.25
C ASP A 21 12.98 10.49 1.61
N PRO A 22 13.00 10.21 0.29
CA PRO A 22 11.89 9.55 -0.38
C PRO A 22 11.51 8.17 0.18
N GLU A 23 12.46 7.37 0.66
CA GLU A 23 12.13 6.10 1.30
C GLU A 23 11.37 6.32 2.61
N ARG A 24 11.76 7.33 3.39
CA ARG A 24 11.03 7.70 4.62
C ARG A 24 9.57 8.02 4.31
N ALA A 25 9.31 8.76 3.24
CA ALA A 25 7.96 9.03 2.79
C ALA A 25 7.22 7.75 2.33
N LEU A 26 7.88 6.88 1.56
CA LEU A 26 7.29 5.59 1.15
C LEU A 26 6.96 4.68 2.34
N LYS A 27 7.87 4.55 3.30
CA LYS A 27 7.68 3.78 4.54
C LYS A 27 6.50 4.32 5.34
N ALA A 28 6.38 5.65 5.49
CA ALA A 28 5.25 6.27 6.16
C ALA A 28 3.91 6.01 5.44
N PHE A 29 3.91 6.10 4.10
CA PHE A 29 2.74 5.79 3.29
C PHE A 29 2.31 4.33 3.44
N ASN A 30 3.26 3.40 3.32
CA ASN A 30 3.04 1.97 3.43
C ASN A 30 2.57 1.60 4.83
N ARG A 31 3.17 2.15 5.89
CA ARG A 31 2.73 1.94 7.27
C ARG A 31 1.26 2.32 7.45
N LYS A 32 0.84 3.49 6.95
CA LYS A 32 -0.55 3.95 7.05
C LYS A 32 -1.55 3.01 6.37
N PHE A 33 -1.27 2.59 5.14
CA PHE A 33 -2.18 1.73 4.40
C PHE A 33 -2.10 0.27 4.83
N ASN A 34 -0.93 -0.21 5.23
CA ASN A 34 -0.78 -1.54 5.80
C ASN A 34 -1.52 -1.67 7.13
N ALA A 35 -1.47 -0.63 7.99
CA ALA A 35 -2.31 -0.60 9.18
C ALA A 35 -3.79 -0.72 8.77
N LYS A 36 -4.26 0.12 7.85
CA LYS A 36 -5.65 0.06 7.39
C LYS A 36 -6.06 -1.30 6.80
N PHE A 37 -5.19 -1.94 6.01
CA PHE A 37 -5.53 -3.18 5.31
C PHE A 37 -5.35 -4.42 6.19
N TYR A 38 -4.39 -4.40 7.12
CA TYR A 38 -3.91 -5.61 7.79
C TYR A 38 -3.81 -5.48 9.32
N SER A 39 -4.06 -4.32 9.94
CA SER A 39 -4.00 -4.21 11.40
C SER A 39 -5.05 -5.12 12.04
N ARG A 40 -4.67 -5.73 13.16
CA ARG A 40 -5.53 -6.56 14.01
C ARG A 40 -5.72 -5.93 15.41
N SER A 41 -5.24 -4.70 15.61
CA SER A 41 -5.37 -3.98 16.87
C SER A 41 -6.85 -3.68 17.16
N GLY A 42 -7.25 -3.88 18.42
CA GLY A 42 -8.64 -3.91 18.89
C GLY A 42 -9.53 -2.73 18.47
N ASN A 43 -10.83 -3.02 18.37
CA ASN A 43 -11.94 -2.18 17.88
C ASN A 43 -11.86 -1.64 16.44
N GLU A 44 -10.71 -1.71 15.74
CA GLU A 44 -10.64 -1.34 14.33
C GLU A 44 -10.97 -2.53 13.38
N LEU A 45 -11.84 -2.28 12.40
CA LEU A 45 -12.14 -3.24 11.35
C LEU A 45 -10.89 -3.57 10.52
N CYS A 46 -10.34 -4.78 10.70
CA CYS A 46 -9.29 -5.32 9.84
C CYS A 46 -9.83 -5.52 8.41
N TRP A 47 -9.56 -4.57 7.50
CA TRP A 47 -10.21 -4.56 6.18
C TRP A 47 -10.03 -5.87 5.42
N SER A 48 -8.82 -6.44 5.39
CA SER A 48 -8.60 -7.73 4.71
C SER A 48 -9.42 -8.88 5.29
N ARG A 49 -9.53 -8.98 6.62
CA ARG A 49 -10.31 -10.04 7.29
C ARG A 49 -11.78 -10.01 6.91
N TRP A 50 -12.36 -8.82 6.79
CA TRP A 50 -13.78 -8.65 6.48
C TRP A 50 -14.07 -8.73 4.98
N PHE A 51 -13.22 -8.13 4.15
CA PHE A 51 -13.50 -8.04 2.72
C PHE A 51 -13.03 -9.25 1.94
N PHE A 52 -11.92 -9.91 2.31
CA PHE A 52 -11.41 -11.05 1.53
C PHE A 52 -12.43 -12.19 1.40
N PRO A 53 -13.14 -12.63 2.45
CA PRO A 53 -14.14 -13.71 2.33
C PRO A 53 -15.31 -13.37 1.41
N LEU A 54 -15.61 -12.08 1.22
CA LEU A 54 -16.71 -11.60 0.38
C LEU A 54 -16.33 -11.49 -1.10
N LEU A 55 -15.04 -11.65 -1.43
CA LEU A 55 -14.55 -11.52 -2.80
C LEU A 55 -14.55 -12.87 -3.51
N THR A 56 -15.31 -12.96 -4.59
CA THR A 56 -15.27 -14.08 -5.54
C THR A 56 -14.10 -13.98 -6.53
N THR A 57 -13.52 -12.78 -6.69
CA THR A 57 -12.37 -12.54 -7.56
C THR A 57 -11.41 -11.51 -6.95
N HIS A 58 -10.13 -11.56 -7.35
CA HIS A 58 -9.08 -10.60 -6.94
C HIS A 58 -8.96 -9.39 -7.87
N ALA A 59 -9.87 -9.22 -8.84
CA ALA A 59 -9.80 -8.14 -9.83
C ALA A 59 -9.84 -6.75 -9.18
N SER A 60 -10.69 -6.57 -8.16
CA SER A 60 -10.78 -5.33 -7.38
C SER A 60 -9.48 -5.08 -6.59
N LEU A 61 -8.87 -6.12 -6.03
CA LEU A 61 -7.61 -6.03 -5.30
C LEU A 61 -6.46 -5.60 -6.22
N ARG A 62 -6.37 -6.17 -7.43
CA ARG A 62 -5.38 -5.74 -8.45
C ARG A 62 -5.51 -4.26 -8.79
N ARG A 63 -6.74 -3.74 -8.90
CA ARG A 63 -6.98 -2.31 -9.16
C ARG A 63 -6.50 -1.44 -8.00
N ILE A 64 -6.74 -1.85 -6.75
CA ILE A 64 -6.25 -1.13 -5.57
C ILE A 64 -4.72 -1.16 -5.53
N ASP A 65 -4.10 -2.32 -5.76
CA ASP A 65 -2.66 -2.48 -5.79
C ASP A 65 -1.99 -1.62 -6.87
N ALA A 66 -2.53 -1.62 -8.09
CA ALA A 66 -2.05 -0.76 -9.18
C ALA A 66 -2.14 0.72 -8.81
N TYR A 67 -3.24 1.14 -8.18
CA TYR A 67 -3.43 2.53 -7.76
C TYR A 67 -2.47 2.92 -6.62
N MET A 68 -2.27 2.05 -5.62
CA MET A 68 -1.27 2.24 -4.57
C MET A 68 0.13 2.43 -5.16
N GLN A 69 0.51 1.54 -6.07
CA GLN A 69 1.77 1.55 -6.80
C GLN A 69 1.98 2.83 -7.60
N GLN A 70 0.96 3.30 -8.31
CA GLN A 70 1.01 4.56 -9.05
C GLN A 70 1.27 5.75 -8.12
N TYR A 71 0.66 5.77 -6.93
CA TYR A 71 0.81 6.87 -5.99
C TYR A 71 2.09 6.80 -5.14
N GLN A 72 2.62 5.61 -4.88
CA GLN A 72 3.97 5.47 -4.31
C GLN A 72 5.02 6.08 -5.24
N ARG A 73 4.94 5.76 -6.54
CA ARG A 73 5.82 6.37 -7.56
C ARG A 73 5.67 7.88 -7.64
N TYR A 74 4.44 8.37 -7.52
CA TYR A 74 4.16 9.80 -7.47
C TYR A 74 4.76 10.48 -6.23
N ILE A 75 4.76 9.84 -5.05
CA ILE A 75 5.35 10.44 -3.83
C ILE A 75 6.80 10.85 -4.09
N VAL A 76 7.58 9.96 -4.71
CA VAL A 76 8.99 10.20 -5.02
C VAL A 76 9.13 11.15 -6.20
N THR A 77 8.52 10.83 -7.35
CA THR A 77 8.79 11.52 -8.62
C THR A 77 7.95 12.78 -8.85
N GLY A 78 6.82 12.91 -8.18
CA GLY A 78 5.83 13.96 -8.39
C GLY A 78 5.04 13.87 -9.69
N ARG A 79 5.22 12.80 -10.48
CA ARG A 79 4.63 12.65 -11.82
C ARG A 79 4.04 11.25 -12.00
N HIS A 80 3.10 11.12 -12.94
CA HIS A 80 2.53 9.84 -13.36
C HIS A 80 3.00 9.52 -14.79
N ASN A 81 4.24 9.08 -14.94
CA ASN A 81 4.81 8.76 -16.25
C ASN A 81 5.59 7.45 -16.22
N LYS A 82 5.93 6.91 -17.40
CA LYS A 82 6.65 5.64 -17.55
C LYS A 82 8.04 5.68 -16.90
N ALA A 83 8.72 6.82 -16.93
CA ALA A 83 10.02 7.00 -16.29
C ALA A 83 10.00 6.77 -14.77
N SER A 84 8.83 6.86 -14.12
CA SER A 84 8.70 6.58 -12.69
C SER A 84 8.95 5.10 -12.34
N PHE A 85 8.83 4.18 -13.30
CA PHE A 85 9.07 2.75 -13.06
C PHE A 85 10.56 2.41 -12.94
N SER A 86 11.44 3.10 -13.67
CA SER A 86 12.89 2.93 -13.51
C SER A 86 13.41 3.63 -12.25
N ARG A 87 12.87 4.81 -11.93
CA ARG A 87 13.27 5.56 -10.72
C ARG A 87 12.78 4.94 -9.41
N VAL A 88 11.61 4.31 -9.45
CA VAL A 88 10.99 3.67 -8.29
C VAL A 88 10.52 2.28 -8.73
N PRO A 89 11.46 1.32 -8.81
CA PRO A 89 11.15 -0.04 -9.20
C PRO A 89 10.31 -0.73 -8.13
N TYR A 90 9.65 -1.82 -8.52
CA TYR A 90 8.82 -2.60 -7.60
C TYR A 90 9.61 -3.11 -6.39
N SER A 91 10.89 -3.47 -6.57
CA SER A 91 11.80 -3.88 -5.50
C SER A 91 11.93 -2.81 -4.41
N MET A 92 12.11 -1.54 -4.78
CA MET A 92 12.17 -0.42 -3.84
C MET A 92 10.86 -0.28 -3.04
N LEU A 93 9.71 -0.42 -3.70
CA LEU A 93 8.41 -0.39 -3.03
C LEU A 93 8.31 -1.49 -1.97
N LYS A 94 8.77 -2.70 -2.31
CA LYS A 94 8.79 -3.86 -1.40
C LYS A 94 9.74 -3.65 -0.23
N GLN A 95 10.95 -3.15 -0.47
CA GLN A 95 11.92 -2.79 0.58
C GLN A 95 11.35 -1.74 1.55
N CYS A 96 10.57 -0.78 1.03
CA CYS A 96 9.85 0.20 1.85
C CYS A 96 8.59 -0.36 2.54
N GLY A 97 8.38 -1.68 2.54
CA GLY A 97 7.28 -2.34 3.26
C GLY A 97 5.96 -2.41 2.50
N TYR A 98 5.94 -2.23 1.18
CA TYR A 98 4.72 -2.43 0.40
C TYR A 98 4.27 -3.91 0.44
N ARG A 99 3.00 -4.13 0.78
CA ARG A 99 2.37 -5.44 0.83
C ARG A 99 1.16 -5.46 -0.12
N PRO A 100 1.25 -6.14 -1.27
CA PRO A 100 0.13 -6.24 -2.21
C PRO A 100 -1.06 -6.97 -1.59
N LEU A 101 -2.26 -6.45 -1.81
CA LEU A 101 -3.51 -7.07 -1.36
C LEU A 101 -3.74 -8.40 -2.06
N VAL A 102 -3.41 -8.51 -3.36
CA VAL A 102 -3.57 -9.76 -4.11
C VAL A 102 -2.73 -10.88 -3.50
N SER A 103 -1.47 -10.60 -3.18
CA SER A 103 -0.60 -11.57 -2.52
C SER A 103 -1.13 -11.96 -1.14
N ALA A 104 -1.71 -11.01 -0.40
CA ALA A 104 -2.32 -11.28 0.90
C ALA A 104 -3.61 -12.12 0.80
N TYR A 105 -4.42 -11.92 -0.25
CA TYR A 105 -5.65 -12.66 -0.49
C TYR A 105 -5.41 -14.15 -0.74
N TYR A 106 -4.37 -14.49 -1.50
CA TYR A 106 -4.00 -15.89 -1.75
C TYR A 106 -3.20 -16.53 -0.62
N ARG A 107 -2.70 -15.75 0.33
CA ARG A 107 -2.01 -16.29 1.49
C ARG A 107 -3.08 -16.87 2.42
N LYS A 108 -3.30 -18.19 2.34
CA LYS A 108 -4.15 -18.90 3.29
C LYS A 108 -3.75 -18.46 4.71
N PRO A 109 -4.70 -18.16 5.62
CA PRO A 109 -4.35 -18.19 7.03
C PRO A 109 -3.72 -19.57 7.25
N ALA A 110 -2.52 -19.62 7.84
CA ALA A 110 -2.01 -20.88 8.36
C ALA A 110 -3.17 -21.47 9.16
N SER A 111 -3.60 -22.67 8.78
CA SER A 111 -4.56 -23.45 9.53
C SER A 111 -4.18 -23.27 11.00
N GLN A 112 -5.09 -22.70 11.81
CA GLN A 112 -4.99 -22.93 13.24
C GLN A 112 -5.39 -24.40 13.42
N GLU A 113 -4.45 -25.26 13.08
CA GLU A 113 -4.37 -26.65 13.51
C GLU A 113 -3.40 -26.55 14.68
N ASN A 114 -3.97 -26.56 15.88
CA ASN A 114 -3.36 -26.78 17.18
C ASN A 114 -4.54 -26.81 18.16
N ASP A 115 -5.01 -28.05 18.38
CA ASP A 115 -5.59 -28.64 19.59
C ASP A 115 -6.60 -27.84 20.44
#